data_AF-G3IJ05-F1
#
_entry.id   AF-G3IJ05-F1
#
_cell.length_a   1.000
_cell.length_b   1.000
_cell.length_c   1.000
_cell.angle_alpha   90.00
_cell.angle_beta   90.00
_cell.angle_gamma   90.00
#
_symmetry.space_group_name_H-M   'P 1'
#
loop_
_entity.id
_entity.type
_entity.pdbx_description
1 polymer ?
#
loop_
_entity_poly.entity_id
_entity_poly.type
_entity_poly.pdbx_seq_one_letter_code
_entity_poly.pdbx_strand_id
1 'polypeptide(L)'
;MLGLSHLETEGCGDLLCMLDNDEIMALCDTVINCLVQPVDHQDAIHTILVYSQSVEELLRCKKVHREVIFKYLATQGVVVPPTTEKHNLIQYAKGYWEEQSPKLKEAVEAVTTTEDTQLFQQQAKEDKEAEKVDFRRLGEEFCQWFFELLNSQNPFLGPPQDEWGPQHFWNDVKLRFYYSTSEQNVID
;
A
#
# COMPACT_ATOMS: atom_id res chain seq x y z
N MET A 1 -20.01 21.72 -7.31
CA MET A 1 -19.66 20.29 -7.31
C MET A 1 -18.16 20.24 -7.20
N LEU A 2 -17.63 19.75 -6.09
CA LEU A 2 -16.19 19.53 -5.95
C LEU A 2 -15.98 18.08 -6.32
N GLY A 3 -15.41 17.85 -7.50
CA GLY A 3 -14.89 16.53 -7.86
C GLY A 3 -13.59 16.27 -7.11
N LEU A 4 -12.94 15.16 -7.45
CA LEU A 4 -11.59 14.83 -6.97
C LEU A 4 -10.62 16.01 -7.25
N SER A 5 -9.75 16.32 -6.30
CA SER A 5 -8.61 17.20 -6.52
C SER A 5 -7.63 16.58 -7.52
N HIS A 6 -6.67 17.36 -8.02
CA HIS A 6 -5.68 16.85 -8.97
C HIS A 6 -4.90 15.65 -8.41
N LEU A 7 -4.40 15.75 -7.18
CA LEU A 7 -3.63 14.69 -6.53
C LEU A 7 -4.48 13.45 -6.24
N GLU A 8 -5.73 13.65 -5.83
CA GLU A 8 -6.67 12.55 -5.66
C GLU A 8 -7.00 11.88 -6.99
N THR A 9 -7.12 12.65 -8.08
CA THR A 9 -7.41 12.13 -9.42
C THR A 9 -6.24 11.27 -9.93
N GLU A 10 -5.02 11.77 -9.77
CA GLU A 10 -3.79 11.06 -10.14
C GLU A 10 -3.61 9.80 -9.30
N GLY A 11 -3.70 9.92 -7.98
CA GLY A 11 -3.54 8.78 -7.08
C GLY A 11 -4.63 7.73 -7.22
N CYS A 12 -5.89 8.14 -7.42
CA CYS A 12 -6.96 7.20 -7.77
C CYS A 12 -6.71 6.56 -9.14
N GLY A 13 -6.20 7.29 -10.13
CA GLY A 13 -5.84 6.73 -11.44
C GLY A 13 -4.79 5.62 -11.34
N ASP A 14 -3.73 5.86 -10.57
CA ASP A 14 -2.66 4.88 -10.33
C ASP A 14 -3.16 3.65 -9.57
N LEU A 15 -4.02 3.86 -8.57
CA LEU A 15 -4.64 2.76 -7.82
C LEU A 15 -5.56 1.93 -8.72
N LEU A 16 -6.38 2.57 -9.55
CA LEU A 16 -7.29 1.91 -10.48
C LEU A 16 -6.53 1.17 -11.59
N CYS A 17 -5.34 1.63 -11.98
CA CYS A 17 -4.46 0.88 -12.88
C CYS A 17 -4.01 -0.48 -12.34
N MET A 18 -4.11 -0.72 -11.03
CA MET A 18 -3.78 -2.00 -10.41
C MET A 18 -4.92 -3.03 -10.47
N LEU A 19 -6.13 -2.61 -10.84
CA LEU A 19 -7.28 -3.48 -11.04
C LEU A 19 -7.22 -4.16 -12.41
N ASP A 20 -7.70 -5.40 -12.47
CA ASP A 20 -7.83 -6.09 -13.75
C ASP A 20 -8.99 -5.53 -14.61
N ASN A 21 -9.07 -5.99 -15.86
CA ASN A 21 -10.10 -5.53 -16.80
C ASN A 21 -11.53 -5.82 -16.32
N ASP A 22 -11.77 -6.96 -15.67
CA ASP A 22 -13.12 -7.34 -15.25
C ASP A 22 -13.55 -6.54 -14.02
N GLU A 23 -12.62 -6.30 -13.10
CA GLU A 23 -12.79 -5.49 -11.90
C GLU A 23 -13.05 -4.01 -12.22
N ILE A 24 -12.27 -3.41 -13.13
CA ILE A 24 -12.44 -1.99 -13.49
C ILE A 24 -13.76 -1.76 -14.22
N MET A 25 -14.16 -2.68 -15.11
CA MET A 25 -15.43 -2.58 -15.83
C MET A 25 -16.62 -2.72 -14.87
N ALA A 26 -16.55 -3.68 -13.93
CA ALA A 26 -17.58 -3.84 -12.91
C ALA A 26 -17.65 -2.65 -11.94
N LEU A 27 -16.51 -2.02 -11.65
CA LEU A 27 -16.46 -0.79 -10.86
C LEU A 27 -17.10 0.37 -11.62
N CYS A 28 -16.77 0.53 -12.91
CA CYS A 28 -17.36 1.53 -13.79
C CYS A 28 -18.89 1.42 -13.83
N ASP A 29 -19.42 0.21 -14.01
CA ASP A 29 -20.87 -0.04 -13.97
C ASP A 29 -21.50 0.41 -12.66
N THR A 30 -20.80 0.21 -11.54
CA THR A 30 -21.30 0.54 -10.20
C THR A 30 -21.26 2.06 -9.94
N VAL A 31 -20.19 2.73 -10.36
CA VAL A 31 -19.98 4.17 -10.12
C VAL A 31 -20.84 5.03 -11.06
N ILE A 32 -21.00 4.59 -12.31
CA ILE A 32 -21.65 5.38 -13.37
C ILE A 32 -23.05 4.86 -13.70
N ASN A 33 -23.54 3.81 -13.02
CA ASN A 33 -24.84 3.16 -13.29
C ASN A 33 -25.04 2.82 -14.78
N CYS A 34 -23.98 2.42 -15.48
CA CYS A 34 -23.95 2.15 -16.92
C CYS A 34 -24.35 3.33 -17.83
N LEU A 35 -24.22 4.60 -17.40
CA LEU A 35 -24.48 5.75 -18.28
C LEU A 35 -23.56 5.81 -19.51
N VAL A 36 -22.35 5.25 -19.40
CA VAL A 36 -21.35 5.15 -20.48
C VAL A 36 -20.72 3.77 -20.40
N GLN A 37 -20.64 3.06 -21.53
CA GLN A 37 -19.87 1.82 -21.62
C GLN A 37 -18.44 2.17 -22.04
N PRO A 38 -17.43 1.87 -21.20
CA PRO A 38 -16.05 2.09 -21.59
C PRO A 38 -15.65 1.20 -22.75
N VAL A 39 -14.83 1.72 -23.65
CA VAL A 39 -14.30 0.95 -24.79
C VAL A 39 -13.10 0.11 -24.37
N ASP A 40 -12.28 0.64 -23.46
CA ASP A 40 -11.07 0.00 -22.98
C ASP A 40 -10.79 0.32 -21.50
N HIS A 41 -9.75 -0.31 -20.95
CA HIS A 41 -9.35 -0.18 -19.55
C HIS A 41 -9.07 1.28 -19.14
N GLN A 42 -8.41 2.05 -20.01
CA GLN A 42 -8.03 3.43 -19.71
C GLN A 42 -9.22 4.38 -19.79
N ASP A 43 -10.12 4.13 -20.74
CA ASP A 43 -11.40 4.82 -20.86
C ASP A 43 -12.27 4.56 -19.62
N ALA A 44 -12.26 3.34 -19.07
CA ALA A 44 -12.96 3.01 -17.84
C ALA A 44 -12.42 3.79 -16.65
N ILE A 45 -11.09 3.85 -16.48
CA ILE A 45 -10.44 4.65 -15.43
C ILE A 45 -10.82 6.13 -15.58
N HIS A 46 -10.66 6.69 -16.78
CA HIS A 46 -10.97 8.10 -17.03
C HIS A 46 -12.42 8.42 -16.68
N THR A 47 -13.35 7.57 -17.13
CA THR A 47 -14.77 7.74 -16.84
C THR A 47 -15.04 7.67 -15.34
N ILE A 48 -14.49 6.67 -14.63
CA ILE A 48 -14.66 6.56 -13.18
C ILE A 48 -14.17 7.84 -12.47
N LEU A 49 -13.00 8.36 -12.84
CA LEU A 49 -12.42 9.56 -12.22
C LEU A 49 -13.28 10.81 -12.47
N VAL A 50 -13.81 10.98 -13.69
CA VAL A 50 -14.64 12.14 -14.06
C VAL A 50 -15.97 12.16 -13.31
N TYR A 51 -16.58 10.99 -13.09
CA TYR A 51 -17.90 10.89 -12.48
C TYR A 51 -17.87 10.67 -10.95
N SER A 52 -16.70 10.38 -10.37
CA SER A 52 -16.54 10.22 -8.93
C SER A 52 -16.59 11.56 -8.18
N GLN A 53 -17.39 11.63 -7.12
CA GLN A 53 -17.55 12.85 -6.32
C GLN A 53 -16.58 12.93 -5.14
N SER A 54 -16.12 11.78 -4.64
CA SER A 54 -15.17 11.72 -3.53
C SER A 54 -14.33 10.45 -3.59
N VAL A 55 -13.11 10.54 -3.05
CA VAL A 55 -12.22 9.41 -2.85
C VAL A 55 -12.89 8.35 -1.99
N GLU A 56 -13.56 8.76 -0.92
CA GLU A 56 -14.16 7.83 0.04
C GLU A 56 -15.27 7.00 -0.60
N GLU A 57 -16.12 7.60 -1.44
CA GLU A 57 -17.16 6.88 -2.16
C GLU A 57 -16.55 5.85 -3.13
N LEU A 58 -15.59 6.30 -3.93
CA LEU A 58 -14.92 5.47 -4.92
C LEU A 58 -14.22 4.27 -4.26
N LEU A 59 -13.38 4.51 -3.25
CA LEU A 59 -12.60 3.46 -2.61
C LEU A 59 -13.42 2.59 -1.65
N ARG A 60 -14.57 3.06 -1.13
CA ARG A 60 -15.50 2.22 -0.36
C ARG A 60 -16.21 1.19 -1.23
N CYS A 61 -16.26 1.39 -2.54
CA CYS A 61 -16.90 0.44 -3.46
C CYS A 61 -16.39 -0.99 -3.22
N LYS A 62 -17.31 -1.96 -3.25
CA LYS A 62 -17.00 -3.38 -2.96
C LYS A 62 -15.98 -3.98 -3.93
N LYS A 63 -15.87 -3.42 -5.13
CA LYS A 63 -14.93 -3.84 -6.18
C LYS A 63 -13.50 -3.38 -5.92
N VAL A 64 -13.33 -2.29 -5.18
CA VAL A 64 -12.00 -1.88 -4.72
C VAL A 64 -11.67 -2.67 -3.46
N HIS A 65 -10.87 -3.71 -3.60
CA HIS A 65 -10.50 -4.56 -2.47
C HIS A 65 -9.49 -3.88 -1.55
N ARG A 66 -9.49 -4.28 -0.27
CA ARG A 66 -8.59 -3.73 0.76
C ARG A 66 -7.13 -3.89 0.32
N GLU A 67 -6.82 -5.04 -0.27
CA GLU A 67 -5.51 -5.46 -0.73
C GLU A 67 -4.98 -4.54 -1.83
N VAL A 68 -5.85 -4.00 -2.68
CA VAL A 68 -5.48 -3.06 -3.76
C VAL A 68 -5.04 -1.73 -3.15
N ILE A 69 -5.81 -1.20 -2.20
CA ILE A 69 -5.45 0.05 -1.49
C ILE A 69 -4.17 -0.13 -0.69
N PHE A 70 -4.03 -1.27 0.01
CA PHE A 70 -2.82 -1.61 0.75
C PHE A 70 -1.58 -1.70 -0.16
N LYS A 71 -1.71 -2.41 -1.30
CA LYS A 71 -0.64 -2.54 -2.30
C LYS A 71 -0.28 -1.19 -2.91
N TYR A 72 -1.27 -0.35 -3.20
CA TYR A 72 -1.04 1.02 -3.69
C TYR A 72 -0.23 1.84 -2.69
N LEU A 73 -0.66 1.90 -1.43
CA LEU A 73 0.05 2.63 -0.37
C LEU A 73 1.49 2.14 -0.20
N ALA A 74 1.70 0.82 -0.21
CA ALA A 74 3.05 0.25 -0.18
C ALA A 74 3.88 0.66 -1.42
N THR A 75 3.25 0.74 -2.59
CA THR A 75 3.88 1.21 -3.84
C THR A 75 4.37 2.65 -3.73
N GLN A 76 3.57 3.50 -3.09
CA GLN A 76 3.87 4.92 -2.81
C GLN A 76 4.80 5.13 -1.60
N GLY A 77 5.38 4.06 -1.05
CA GLY A 77 6.27 4.11 0.12
C GLY A 77 5.58 4.37 1.46
N VAL A 78 4.25 4.37 1.51
CA VAL A 78 3.46 4.54 2.74
C VAL A 78 3.38 3.20 3.46
N VAL A 79 4.05 3.12 4.61
CA VAL A 79 4.06 1.92 5.45
C VAL A 79 2.86 1.92 6.38
N VAL A 80 2.02 0.90 6.25
CA VAL A 80 0.80 0.72 7.05
C VAL A 80 0.76 -0.71 7.59
N PRO A 81 0.28 -0.95 8.83
CA PRO A 81 0.18 -2.30 9.38
C PRO A 81 -0.65 -3.24 8.49
N PRO A 82 -0.26 -4.52 8.35
CA PRO A 82 -0.99 -5.50 7.55
C PRO A 82 -2.35 -5.88 8.15
N THR A 83 -2.65 -5.47 9.38
CA THR A 83 -3.95 -5.64 10.05
C THR A 83 -4.90 -4.45 9.83
N THR A 84 -4.43 -3.36 9.20
CA THR A 84 -5.23 -2.15 9.04
C THR A 84 -6.46 -2.39 8.17
N GLU A 85 -7.63 -2.05 8.70
CA GLU A 85 -8.91 -2.18 8.02
C GLU A 85 -9.07 -1.25 6.83
N LYS A 86 -9.94 -1.64 5.87
CA LYS A 86 -10.17 -0.90 4.63
C LYS A 86 -10.50 0.58 4.85
N HIS A 87 -11.34 0.91 5.83
CA HIS A 87 -11.69 2.31 6.09
C HIS A 87 -10.48 3.17 6.49
N ASN A 88 -9.59 2.62 7.32
CA ASN A 88 -8.36 3.29 7.73
C ASN A 88 -7.38 3.42 6.56
N LEU A 89 -7.26 2.42 5.69
CA LEU A 89 -6.44 2.53 4.47
C LEU A 89 -6.90 3.68 3.56
N ILE A 90 -8.21 3.90 3.44
CA ILE A 90 -8.74 5.05 2.69
C ILE A 90 -8.32 6.37 3.33
N GLN A 91 -8.31 6.46 4.66
CA GLN A 91 -7.83 7.67 5.36
C GLN A 91 -6.33 7.87 5.16
N TYR A 92 -5.52 6.81 5.18
CA TYR A 92 -4.08 6.90 4.88
C TYR A 92 -3.82 7.38 3.45
N ALA A 93 -4.56 6.88 2.46
CA ALA A 93 -4.43 7.34 1.07
C ALA A 93 -4.79 8.81 0.91
N LYS A 94 -5.88 9.24 1.55
CA LYS A 94 -6.29 10.64 1.52
C LYS A 94 -5.26 11.56 2.20
N GLY A 95 -4.81 11.20 3.40
CA GLY A 95 -3.77 11.95 4.12
C GLY A 95 -2.48 12.04 3.31
N TYR A 96 -2.08 10.94 2.66
CA TYR A 96 -0.92 10.93 1.77
C TYR A 96 -1.05 11.97 0.65
N TRP A 97 -2.17 12.00 -0.07
CA TRP A 97 -2.37 12.97 -1.16
C TRP A 97 -2.48 14.41 -0.65
N GLU A 98 -3.09 14.63 0.51
CA GLU A 98 -3.15 15.95 1.14
C GLU A 98 -1.74 16.46 1.54
N GLU A 99 -0.88 15.58 2.05
CA GLU A 99 0.52 15.89 2.41
C GLU A 99 1.42 16.21 1.20
N GLN A 100 1.08 15.71 0.01
CA GLN A 100 1.78 16.04 -1.23
C GLN A 100 1.42 17.44 -1.75
N SER A 101 0.31 18.03 -1.29
CA SER A 101 -0.19 19.33 -1.79
C SER A 101 0.69 20.56 -1.47
N PRO A 102 1.39 20.69 -0.32
CA PRO A 102 2.25 21.84 -0.03
C PRO A 102 3.69 21.65 -0.51
N LYS A 103 4.20 20.41 -0.54
CA LYS A 103 5.62 20.10 -0.84
C LYS A 103 6.01 20.38 -2.29
N LEU A 104 5.04 20.48 -3.21
CA LEU A 104 5.29 20.84 -4.60
C LEU A 104 5.59 22.35 -4.80
N LYS A 105 5.27 23.21 -3.82
CA LYS A 105 5.51 24.67 -3.94
C LYS A 105 6.91 25.11 -3.49
N GLU A 106 7.57 24.39 -2.59
CA GLU A 106 8.92 24.75 -2.13
C GLU A 106 10.04 24.28 -3.06
N ALA A 107 9.79 23.27 -3.91
CA ALA A 107 10.81 22.75 -4.83
C ALA A 107 11.05 23.64 -6.07
N VAL A 108 10.24 24.67 -6.31
CA VAL A 108 10.32 25.51 -7.54
C VAL A 108 11.05 26.85 -7.32
N GLU A 109 11.28 27.30 -6.08
CA GLU A 109 11.86 28.65 -5.82
C GLU A 109 13.31 28.66 -5.31
N ALA A 110 13.97 27.51 -5.13
CA ALA A 110 15.31 27.44 -4.52
C ALA A 110 16.47 27.17 -5.50
N VAL A 111 16.40 27.61 -6.77
CA VAL A 111 17.55 27.51 -7.70
C VAL A 111 17.77 28.82 -8.46
N THR A 112 18.25 29.84 -7.76
CA THR A 112 19.19 30.81 -8.33
C THR A 112 20.25 31.18 -7.29
N THR A 113 21.51 31.07 -7.70
CA THR A 113 22.73 31.70 -7.14
C THR A 113 23.71 30.77 -6.40
N THR A 114 24.60 30.19 -7.22
CA THR A 114 26.08 30.01 -7.08
C THR A 114 26.70 29.32 -5.86
N GLU A 115 27.40 28.20 -6.17
CA GLU A 115 28.81 27.84 -5.85
C GLU A 115 29.26 27.99 -4.36
N ASP A 116 29.78 26.96 -3.67
CA ASP A 116 31.01 26.26 -4.04
C ASP A 116 31.31 25.03 -3.13
N THR A 117 32.05 24.07 -3.68
CA THR A 117 33.01 23.15 -3.01
C THR A 117 32.54 21.87 -2.28
N GLN A 118 32.53 20.78 -3.07
CA GLN A 118 33.14 19.46 -2.83
C GLN A 118 32.70 18.59 -1.61
N LEU A 119 31.91 17.53 -1.86
CA LEU A 119 32.25 16.13 -1.50
C LEU A 119 31.24 15.08 -1.99
N PHE A 120 30.95 14.94 -3.30
CA PHE A 120 30.20 13.76 -3.78
C PHE A 120 30.62 13.37 -5.21
N GLN A 121 31.63 12.50 -5.30
CA GLN A 121 31.83 11.56 -6.41
C GLN A 121 31.43 10.20 -5.80
N GLN A 122 30.53 9.36 -6.31
CA GLN A 122 29.99 9.13 -7.64
C GLN A 122 28.66 8.41 -7.44
N GLN A 123 27.57 8.97 -7.94
CA GLN A 123 26.37 8.19 -8.27
C GLN A 123 25.60 8.92 -9.36
N ALA A 124 26.20 8.96 -10.54
CA ALA A 124 25.50 9.27 -11.78
C ALA A 124 25.51 8.02 -12.65
N LYS A 125 24.46 7.22 -12.50
CA LYS A 125 23.80 6.53 -13.62
C LYS A 125 22.31 6.54 -13.32
N GLU A 126 21.70 7.61 -13.79
CA GLU A 126 20.27 7.77 -14.02
C GLU A 126 19.74 6.62 -14.89
N ASP A 127 18.58 6.08 -14.48
CA ASP A 127 17.35 6.04 -15.28
C ASP A 127 16.51 4.79 -14.93
N LYS A 128 15.26 5.06 -14.55
CA LYS A 128 14.19 4.16 -14.04
C LYS A 128 14.08 4.05 -12.51
N GLU A 129 13.83 5.17 -11.84
CA GLU A 129 13.10 5.12 -10.56
C GLU A 129 11.61 4.91 -10.85
N ALA A 130 11.24 3.65 -11.04
CA ALA A 130 9.99 3.21 -10.45
C ALA A 130 10.22 3.29 -8.94
N GLU A 131 9.43 4.14 -8.27
CA GLU A 131 9.37 4.30 -6.82
C GLU A 131 9.51 2.92 -6.15
N LYS A 132 10.71 2.64 -5.63
CA LYS A 132 11.04 1.33 -5.10
C LYS A 132 10.38 1.24 -3.73
N VAL A 133 9.28 0.49 -3.66
CA VAL A 133 8.73 -0.03 -2.41
C VAL A 133 9.87 -0.45 -1.50
N ASP A 134 9.95 0.15 -0.31
CA ASP A 134 10.94 -0.22 0.68
C ASP A 134 10.55 -1.56 1.31
N PHE A 135 10.79 -2.64 0.56
CA PHE A 135 10.53 -4.01 0.99
C PHE A 135 11.28 -4.36 2.27
N ARG A 136 12.40 -3.68 2.56
CA ARG A 136 13.14 -3.90 3.79
C ARG A 136 12.31 -3.41 4.97
N ARG A 137 11.82 -2.18 4.92
CA ARG A 137 10.97 -1.62 5.98
C ARG A 137 9.65 -2.38 6.13
N LEU A 138 9.03 -2.80 5.03
CA LEU A 138 7.85 -3.67 5.08
C LEU A 138 8.15 -5.02 5.77
N GLY A 139 9.34 -5.58 5.49
CA GLY A 139 9.82 -6.78 6.15
C GLY A 139 10.05 -6.58 7.66
N GLU A 140 10.56 -5.42 8.07
CA GLU A 140 10.76 -5.06 9.47
C GLU A 140 9.42 -5.00 10.24
N GLU A 141 8.40 -4.33 9.69
CA GLU A 141 7.04 -4.31 10.26
C GLU A 141 6.41 -5.70 10.32
N PHE A 142 6.58 -6.51 9.27
CA PHE A 142 6.14 -7.90 9.28
C PHE A 142 6.82 -8.69 10.41
N CYS A 143 8.13 -8.54 10.59
CA CYS A 143 8.88 -9.25 11.63
C CYS A 143 8.42 -8.82 13.02
N GLN A 144 8.26 -7.50 13.23
CA GLN A 144 7.74 -6.93 14.47
C GLN A 144 6.39 -7.58 14.83
N TRP A 145 5.40 -7.49 13.95
CA TRP A 145 4.07 -8.08 14.14
C TRP A 145 4.13 -9.61 14.33
N PHE A 146 4.86 -10.32 13.47
CA PHE A 146 4.89 -11.78 13.46
C PHE A 146 5.50 -12.34 14.74
N PHE A 147 6.65 -11.80 15.18
CA PHE A 147 7.32 -12.29 16.38
C PHE A 147 6.61 -11.84 17.66
N GLU A 148 6.01 -10.66 17.69
CA GLU A 148 5.14 -10.27 18.82
C GLU A 148 3.97 -11.23 18.98
N LEU A 149 3.24 -11.50 17.89
CA LEU A 149 2.11 -12.42 17.90
C LEU A 149 2.56 -13.86 18.25
N LEU A 150 3.65 -14.36 17.64
CA LEU A 150 4.16 -15.70 17.92
C LEU A 150 4.65 -15.85 19.36
N ASN A 151 5.39 -14.87 19.88
CA ASN A 151 5.91 -14.92 21.25
C ASN A 151 4.81 -14.77 22.30
N SER A 152 3.69 -14.12 21.97
CA SER A 152 2.51 -14.07 22.85
C SER A 152 1.91 -15.45 23.15
N GLN A 153 2.21 -16.46 22.32
CA GLN A 153 1.76 -17.84 22.53
C GLN A 153 2.63 -18.59 23.57
N ASN A 154 3.70 -17.97 24.07
CA ASN A 154 4.56 -18.56 25.08
C ASN A 154 3.86 -18.56 26.46
N PRO A 155 3.54 -19.74 27.03
CA PRO A 155 2.83 -19.82 28.31
C PRO A 155 3.58 -19.17 29.49
N PHE A 156 4.91 -19.01 29.37
CA PHE A 156 5.74 -18.37 30.40
C PHE A 156 5.68 -16.84 30.38
N LEU A 157 5.19 -16.23 29.29
CA LEU A 157 5.10 -14.77 29.14
C LEU A 157 3.72 -14.19 29.49
N GLY A 158 2.77 -15.04 29.90
CA GLY A 158 1.41 -14.65 30.26
C GLY A 158 0.35 -15.18 29.29
N PRO A 159 -0.93 -14.79 29.45
CA PRO A 159 -1.98 -15.17 28.52
C PRO A 159 -1.75 -14.53 27.14
N PRO A 160 -2.15 -15.19 26.04
CA PRO A 160 -2.03 -14.63 24.70
C PRO A 160 -2.79 -13.31 24.60
N GLN A 161 -2.14 -12.29 24.02
CA GLN A 161 -2.78 -10.99 23.73
C GLN A 161 -3.77 -11.13 22.57
N ASP A 162 -3.46 -12.01 21.61
CA ASP A 162 -4.22 -12.21 20.38
C ASP A 162 -4.27 -13.69 19.95
N GLU A 163 -5.23 -14.01 19.09
CA GLU A 163 -5.42 -15.35 18.54
C GLU A 163 -4.38 -15.63 17.44
N TRP A 164 -3.58 -16.68 17.62
CA TRP A 164 -2.68 -17.20 16.61
C TRP A 164 -3.38 -18.26 15.76
N GLY A 165 -3.39 -18.09 14.43
CA GLY A 165 -4.05 -19.05 13.55
C GLY A 165 -3.99 -18.72 12.06
N PRO A 166 -4.64 -19.55 11.22
CA PRO A 166 -4.59 -19.45 9.76
C PRO A 166 -5.23 -18.18 9.20
N GLN A 167 -6.06 -17.47 9.97
CA GLN A 167 -6.69 -16.21 9.57
C GLN A 167 -5.70 -15.11 9.19
N HIS A 168 -4.45 -15.22 9.65
CA HIS A 168 -3.38 -14.25 9.39
C HIS A 168 -2.52 -14.61 8.17
N PHE A 169 -2.76 -15.76 7.52
CA PHE A 169 -1.90 -16.31 6.49
C PHE A 169 -2.70 -16.84 5.30
N TRP A 170 -2.02 -17.04 4.16
CA TRP A 170 -2.62 -17.72 3.01
C TRP A 170 -2.77 -19.23 3.25
N ASN A 171 -3.70 -19.84 2.52
CA ASN A 171 -4.06 -21.26 2.69
C ASN A 171 -2.90 -22.24 2.40
N ASP A 172 -1.87 -21.80 1.66
CA ASP A 172 -0.71 -22.58 1.29
C ASP A 172 0.52 -22.34 2.18
N VAL A 173 0.37 -21.54 3.25
CA VAL A 173 1.47 -21.26 4.19
C VAL A 173 1.93 -22.55 4.88
N LYS A 174 3.24 -22.67 5.10
CA LYS A 174 3.85 -23.80 5.84
C LYS A 174 4.77 -23.27 6.92
N LEU A 175 4.36 -23.45 8.18
CA LEU A 175 5.20 -23.16 9.34
C LEU A 175 6.05 -24.38 9.69
N ARG A 176 7.37 -24.19 9.84
CA ARG A 176 8.30 -25.23 10.28
C ARG A 176 9.07 -24.75 11.51
N PHE A 177 8.91 -25.43 12.62
CA PHE A 177 9.72 -25.22 13.81
C PHE A 177 10.90 -26.17 13.83
N TYR A 178 12.10 -25.62 13.90
CA TYR A 178 13.32 -26.38 14.18
C TYR A 178 13.77 -26.00 15.58
N TYR A 179 13.99 -27.01 16.42
CA TYR A 179 14.57 -26.82 17.74
C TYR A 179 15.64 -27.90 17.94
N SER A 180 16.68 -27.57 18.70
CA SER A 180 17.65 -28.55 19.18
C SER A 180 17.64 -28.52 20.69
N THR A 181 17.34 -29.65 21.32
CA THR A 181 17.60 -29.85 22.75
C THR A 181 18.96 -30.52 22.90
N SER A 182 19.70 -30.15 23.94
CA SER A 182 21.00 -30.73 24.27
C SER A 182 20.93 -32.22 24.66
N GLU A 183 19.73 -32.78 24.81
CA GLU A 183 19.50 -34.19 25.17
C GLU A 183 19.59 -35.16 23.98
N GLN A 184 19.68 -34.67 22.74
CA GLN A 184 19.65 -35.52 21.54
C GLN A 184 21.02 -36.17 21.17
N ASN A 185 22.07 -36.00 21.99
CA ASN A 185 23.43 -36.52 21.73
C ASN A 185 23.86 -37.66 22.67
N VAL A 186 22.92 -38.37 23.31
CA VAL A 186 23.22 -39.61 24.04
C VAL A 186 22.61 -40.77 23.26
N ILE A 187 23.37 -41.29 22.31
CA ILE A 187 23.11 -42.60 21.69
C ILE A 187 23.99 -43.59 22.46
N ASP A 188 23.36 -44.54 23.16
CA ASP A 188 23.98 -45.73 23.75
C ASP A 188 24.60 -46.64 22.67
#